data_AF-A0A1A8H1N0-F1
#
_entry.id   AF-A0A1A8H1N0-F1
#
_cell.length_a   1.000
_cell.length_b   1.000
_cell.length_c   1.000
_cell.angle_alpha   90.00
_cell.angle_beta   90.00
_cell.angle_gamma   90.00
#
_symmetry.space_group_name_H-M   'P 1'
#
loop_
_entity.id
_entity.type
_entity.pdbx_description
1 polymer ?
#
loop_
_entity_poly.entity_id
_entity_poly.type
_entity_poly.pdbx_seq_one_letter_code
_entity_poly.pdbx_strand_id
1 'polypeptide(L)'
;MPPEPPTDNGPEPAPRYTYKGFPKLQMDLFDRPRELRPALRTSAAGASLSSSPALLAKRTKQEIKLASKMAKRFYSNPPLWARCLFSHCYSLWFIALPASVRLAKSKSRAMQQAYNMLLNMRTKEVEVLDEVCYRVVMQLCGVWGLPVMAV
;
A
#
# COMPACT_ATOMS: atom_id res chain seq x y z
N MET A 1 14.00 16.77 12.15
CA MET A 1 12.93 17.74 11.82
C MET A 1 13.04 18.83 12.87
N PRO A 2 13.09 20.13 12.53
CA PRO A 2 12.93 21.13 13.58
C PRO A 2 11.53 20.97 14.19
N PRO A 3 11.39 21.14 15.51
CA PRO A 3 10.09 21.09 16.17
C PRO A 3 9.16 22.11 15.53
N GLU A 4 7.90 21.73 15.31
CA GLU A 4 6.89 22.65 14.79
C GLU A 4 6.73 23.82 15.76
N PRO A 5 6.62 25.07 15.25
CA PRO A 5 6.43 26.23 16.10
C PRO A 5 5.13 26.08 16.89
N PRO A 6 5.08 26.53 18.15
CA PRO A 6 3.86 26.48 18.93
C PRO A 6 2.76 27.22 18.17
N THR A 7 1.59 26.60 18.05
CA THR A 7 0.39 27.25 17.55
C THR A 7 0.14 28.49 18.40
N ASP A 8 -0.09 29.63 17.73
CA ASP A 8 -0.52 30.88 18.33
C ASP A 8 -1.86 30.63 19.04
N ASN A 9 -1.78 30.17 20.28
CA ASN A 9 -2.93 30.03 21.14
C ASN A 9 -3.29 31.45 21.54
N GLY A 10 -4.35 31.96 20.92
CA GLY A 10 -5.11 33.06 21.49
C GLY A 10 -5.47 32.76 22.96
N PRO A 11 -5.99 33.74 23.71
CA PRO A 11 -6.15 33.65 25.17
C PRO A 11 -7.13 32.58 25.67
N GLU A 12 -7.65 31.71 24.81
CA GLU A 12 -8.47 30.58 25.22
C GLU A 12 -7.61 29.40 25.70
N PRO A 13 -7.91 28.83 26.88
CA PRO A 13 -7.23 27.64 27.36
C PRO A 13 -7.46 26.46 26.41
N ALA A 14 -6.45 25.61 26.26
CA ALA A 14 -6.56 24.40 25.44
C ALA A 14 -7.79 23.57 25.84
N PRO A 15 -8.63 23.13 24.88
CA PRO A 15 -9.87 22.43 25.18
C PRO A 15 -9.59 21.15 25.98
N ARG A 16 -10.19 21.03 27.16
CA ARG A 16 -10.07 19.85 28.02
C ARG A 16 -11.01 18.76 27.54
N TYR A 17 -10.47 17.79 26.80
CA TYR A 17 -11.24 16.64 26.33
C TYR A 17 -11.47 15.61 27.44
N THR A 18 -12.74 15.34 27.78
CA THR A 18 -13.12 14.27 28.72
C THR A 18 -14.07 13.32 28.02
N TYR A 19 -13.71 12.04 27.94
CA TYR A 19 -14.48 11.02 27.22
C TYR A 19 -15.14 10.06 28.20
N LYS A 20 -16.48 9.97 28.18
CA LYS A 20 -17.25 8.91 28.88
C LYS A 20 -17.57 7.70 27.97
N GLY A 21 -17.10 7.73 26.73
CA GLY A 21 -17.36 6.75 25.67
C GLY A 21 -16.75 7.24 24.35
N PHE A 22 -16.89 6.46 23.27
CA PHE A 22 -16.37 6.86 21.96
C PHE A 22 -17.21 8.03 21.40
N PRO A 23 -16.62 9.23 21.21
CA PRO A 23 -17.37 10.40 20.76
C PRO A 23 -17.78 10.26 19.30
N LYS A 24 -18.81 11.01 18.89
CA LYS A 24 -19.14 11.18 17.47
C LYS A 24 -17.97 11.90 16.79
N LEU A 25 -17.42 11.30 15.75
CA LEU A 25 -16.30 11.86 14.99
C LEU A 25 -16.69 13.20 14.36
N GLN A 26 -16.01 14.27 14.74
CA GLN A 26 -16.17 15.59 14.14
C GLN A 26 -15.27 15.69 12.91
N MET A 27 -15.86 15.75 11.71
CA MET A 27 -15.11 15.77 10.45
C MET A 27 -14.16 16.97 10.33
N ASP A 28 -14.48 18.07 11.01
CA ASP A 28 -13.70 19.31 11.00
C ASP A 28 -12.36 19.21 11.76
N LEU A 29 -12.23 18.19 12.63
CA LEU A 29 -10.98 17.88 13.35
C LEU A 29 -10.05 16.96 12.55
N PHE A 30 -10.54 16.35 11.47
CA PHE A 30 -9.68 15.56 10.60
C PHE A 30 -8.93 16.49 9.68
N ASP A 31 -7.66 16.17 9.43
CA ASP A 31 -6.96 16.74 8.29
C ASP A 31 -7.84 16.55 7.05
N ARG A 32 -8.17 17.66 6.35
CA ARG A 32 -8.83 17.55 5.04
C ARG A 32 -8.02 16.54 4.24
N PRO A 33 -8.66 15.55 3.59
CA PRO A 33 -7.95 14.62 2.73
C PRO A 33 -7.12 15.48 1.81
N ARG A 34 -5.79 15.50 2.02
CA ARG A 34 -4.90 16.26 1.16
C ARG A 34 -5.15 15.61 -0.17
N GLU A 35 -5.83 16.35 -1.07
CA GLU A 35 -6.24 15.80 -2.36
C GLU A 35 -5.04 15.02 -2.85
N LEU A 36 -5.22 13.71 -2.97
CA LEU A 36 -4.20 12.83 -3.51
C LEU A 36 -4.13 13.26 -4.97
N ARG A 37 -3.47 14.40 -5.23
CA ARG A 37 -3.17 14.87 -6.57
C ARG A 37 -2.53 13.65 -7.20
N PRO A 38 -3.17 13.05 -8.21
CA PRO A 38 -2.51 12.02 -8.97
C PRO A 38 -1.32 12.74 -9.59
N ALA A 39 -0.16 12.65 -8.95
CA ALA A 39 1.10 13.12 -9.49
C ALA A 39 1.55 12.10 -10.53
N LEU A 40 0.69 11.88 -11.52
CA LEU A 40 1.03 11.35 -12.82
C LEU A 40 0.37 12.30 -13.82
N ARG A 41 0.99 13.48 -13.98
CA ARG A 41 0.94 14.15 -15.27
C ARG A 41 1.90 13.38 -16.19
N THR A 42 1.48 12.19 -16.61
CA THR A 42 2.04 11.60 -17.83
C THR A 42 1.45 12.39 -18.98
N SER A 43 2.29 13.16 -19.66
CA SER A 43 1.97 13.71 -20.96
C SER A 43 1.82 12.56 -21.96
N ALA A 44 0.65 11.96 -21.99
CA ALA A 44 0.19 11.12 -23.09
C ALA A 44 -1.33 11.27 -23.12
N ALA A 45 -1.80 12.24 -23.91
CA ALA A 45 -3.19 12.34 -24.29
C ALA A 45 -3.61 11.00 -24.93
N GLY A 46 -4.56 10.28 -24.32
CA GLY A 46 -5.20 9.12 -24.94
C GLY A 46 -5.17 7.79 -24.16
N ALA A 47 -4.59 7.72 -22.96
CA ALA A 47 -4.61 6.47 -22.20
C ALA A 47 -5.96 6.32 -21.46
N SER A 48 -6.83 5.44 -21.97
CA SER A 48 -8.13 5.10 -21.38
C SER A 48 -8.00 4.75 -19.90
N LEU A 49 -9.06 4.97 -19.11
CA LEU A 49 -9.14 4.59 -17.68
C LEU A 49 -8.70 3.13 -17.40
N SER A 50 -8.69 2.26 -18.42
CA SER A 50 -8.15 0.90 -18.39
C SER A 50 -6.65 0.79 -18.12
N SER A 51 -5.88 1.87 -18.26
CA SER A 51 -4.41 1.89 -18.16
C SER A 51 -3.88 2.49 -16.85
N SER A 52 -4.76 2.81 -15.89
CA SER A 52 -4.35 3.47 -14.65
C SER A 52 -3.47 2.55 -13.79
N PRO A 53 -2.25 2.97 -13.39
CA PRO A 53 -1.38 2.21 -12.48
C PRO A 53 -2.06 1.81 -11.17
N ALA A 54 -3.05 2.59 -10.71
CA ALA A 54 -3.82 2.32 -9.51
C ALA A 54 -4.73 1.08 -9.64
N LEU A 55 -5.17 0.74 -10.86
CA LEU A 55 -6.03 -0.44 -11.10
C LEU A 55 -5.24 -1.75 -11.07
N LEU A 56 -3.94 -1.72 -11.36
CA LEU A 56 -3.11 -2.92 -11.37
C LEU A 56 -2.74 -3.41 -9.98
N ALA A 57 -2.76 -2.52 -8.98
CA ALA A 57 -2.67 -2.87 -7.56
C ALA A 57 -4.00 -3.40 -6.98
N LYS A 58 -5.12 -3.22 -7.70
CA LYS A 58 -6.44 -3.68 -7.26
C LYS A 58 -6.61 -5.16 -7.56
N ARG A 59 -7.05 -5.94 -6.57
CA ARG A 59 -7.46 -7.33 -6.81
C ARG A 59 -8.71 -7.39 -7.69
N THR A 60 -8.69 -8.27 -8.68
CA THR A 60 -9.85 -8.59 -9.50
C THR A 60 -10.88 -9.38 -8.70
N LYS A 61 -12.14 -9.39 -9.16
CA LYS A 61 -13.19 -10.23 -8.53
C LYS A 61 -12.81 -11.71 -8.51
N GLN A 62 -12.11 -12.18 -9.55
CA GLN A 62 -11.64 -13.56 -9.64
C GLN A 62 -10.55 -13.86 -8.62
N GLU A 63 -9.58 -12.95 -8.46
CA GLU A 63 -8.51 -13.08 -7.45
C GLU A 63 -9.08 -13.09 -6.03
N ILE A 64 -10.04 -12.20 -5.72
CA ILE A 64 -10.70 -12.17 -4.42
C ILE A 64 -11.43 -13.50 -4.16
N LYS A 65 -12.16 -14.01 -5.15
CA LYS A 65 -12.89 -15.29 -5.05
C LYS A 65 -11.92 -16.47 -4.84
N LEU A 66 -10.81 -16.50 -5.57
CA LEU A 66 -9.81 -17.55 -5.47
C LEU A 66 -9.10 -17.52 -4.11
N ALA A 67 -8.64 -16.35 -3.67
CA ALA A 67 -8.03 -16.15 -2.36
C ALA A 67 -8.96 -16.61 -1.23
N SER A 68 -10.23 -16.23 -1.30
CA SER A 68 -11.26 -16.65 -0.33
C SER A 68 -11.48 -18.17 -0.34
N LYS A 69 -11.49 -18.79 -1.54
CA LYS A 69 -11.62 -20.24 -1.68
C LYS A 69 -10.42 -20.98 -1.07
N MET A 70 -9.20 -20.48 -1.31
CA MET A 70 -7.98 -21.06 -0.72
C MET A 70 -7.96 -20.92 0.80
N ALA A 71 -8.31 -19.75 1.33
CA ALA A 71 -8.41 -19.54 2.78
C ALA A 71 -9.38 -20.54 3.43
N LYS A 72 -10.57 -20.74 2.85
CA LYS A 72 -11.55 -21.74 3.31
C LYS A 72 -11.06 -23.19 3.19
N ARG A 73 -10.11 -23.48 2.31
CA ARG A 73 -9.51 -24.82 2.20
C ARG A 73 -8.42 -25.03 3.25
N PHE A 74 -7.66 -23.99 3.57
CA PHE A 74 -6.47 -24.10 4.40
C PHE A 74 -6.71 -23.84 5.89
N TYR A 75 -7.80 -23.17 6.29
CA TYR A 75 -8.01 -22.77 7.70
C TYR A 75 -7.97 -23.94 8.70
N SER A 76 -8.36 -25.15 8.30
CA SER A 76 -8.32 -26.34 9.16
C SER A 76 -6.94 -26.98 9.30
N ASN A 77 -5.95 -26.57 8.49
CA ASN A 77 -4.58 -27.09 8.51
C ASN A 77 -3.62 -25.97 8.95
N PRO A 78 -3.12 -25.96 10.21
CA PRO A 78 -2.38 -24.82 10.74
C PRO A 78 -1.13 -24.41 9.93
N PRO A 79 -0.27 -25.34 9.44
CA PRO A 79 0.84 -25.00 8.57
C PRO A 79 0.43 -24.31 7.25
N LEU A 80 -0.57 -24.85 6.55
CA LEU A 80 -1.05 -24.27 5.30
C LEU A 80 -1.77 -22.94 5.54
N TRP A 81 -2.50 -22.82 6.65
CA TRP A 81 -3.14 -21.57 7.04
C TRP A 81 -2.13 -20.47 7.32
N ALA A 82 -1.05 -20.79 8.04
CA ALA A 82 0.05 -19.86 8.29
C ALA A 82 0.70 -19.37 6.99
N ARG A 83 0.98 -20.28 6.04
CA ARG A 83 1.50 -19.93 4.71
C ARG A 83 0.53 -19.04 3.92
N CYS A 84 -0.76 -19.35 3.95
CA CYS A 84 -1.80 -18.58 3.28
C CYS A 84 -1.89 -17.15 3.83
N LEU A 85 -1.91 -16.99 5.16
CA LEU A 85 -1.90 -15.70 5.83
C LEU A 85 -0.63 -14.92 5.53
N PHE A 86 0.53 -15.58 5.59
CA PHE A 86 1.81 -14.95 5.33
C PHE A 86 1.92 -14.42 3.90
N SER A 87 1.41 -15.14 2.90
CA SER A 87 1.28 -14.64 1.51
C SER A 87 0.49 -13.34 1.45
N HIS A 88 -0.64 -13.26 2.16
CA HIS A 88 -1.49 -12.07 2.18
C HIS A 88 -0.83 -10.88 2.87
N CYS A 89 -0.02 -11.11 3.91
CA CYS A 89 0.76 -10.05 4.56
C CYS A 89 1.72 -9.37 3.58
N TYR A 90 2.34 -10.15 2.68
CA TYR A 90 3.16 -9.57 1.62
C TYR A 90 2.33 -8.77 0.63
N SER A 91 1.17 -9.27 0.18
CA SER A 91 0.29 -8.51 -0.71
C SER A 91 -0.07 -7.15 -0.11
N LEU A 92 -0.39 -7.11 1.19
CA LEU A 92 -0.67 -5.85 1.90
C LEU A 92 0.55 -4.92 1.94
N TRP A 93 1.73 -5.46 2.19
CA TRP A 93 2.98 -4.68 2.14
C TRP A 93 3.22 -4.08 0.75
N PHE A 94 3.03 -4.85 -0.32
CA PHE A 94 3.15 -4.35 -1.70
C PHE A 94 2.04 -3.35 -2.05
N ILE A 95 0.80 -3.53 -1.61
CA ILE A 95 -0.27 -2.54 -1.82
C ILE A 95 0.10 -1.19 -1.19
N ALA A 96 0.78 -1.19 -0.04
CA ALA A 96 1.26 0.02 0.61
C ALA A 96 2.54 0.60 -0.01
N LEU A 97 3.32 -0.21 -0.73
CA LEU A 97 4.62 0.16 -1.29
C LEU A 97 4.60 1.46 -2.13
N PRO A 98 3.64 1.74 -3.02
CA PRO A 98 3.63 2.98 -3.79
C PRO A 98 3.63 4.23 -2.93
N ALA A 99 2.93 4.22 -1.79
CA ALA A 99 2.94 5.34 -0.85
C ALA A 99 4.32 5.48 -0.19
N SER A 100 4.88 4.38 0.28
CA SER A 100 6.22 4.34 0.88
C SER A 100 7.31 4.81 -0.09
N VAL A 101 7.28 4.37 -1.35
CA VAL A 101 8.24 4.78 -2.39
C VAL A 101 8.09 6.27 -2.70
N ARG A 102 6.86 6.83 -2.74
CA ARG A 102 6.67 8.28 -2.92
C ARG A 102 7.34 9.09 -1.81
N LEU A 103 7.30 8.63 -0.57
CA LEU A 103 7.92 9.29 0.58
C LEU A 103 9.42 9.01 0.73
N ALA A 104 9.94 7.97 0.07
CA ALA A 104 11.35 7.59 0.18
C ALA A 104 12.29 8.66 -0.42
N LYS A 105 13.39 8.94 0.28
CA LYS A 105 14.47 9.83 -0.20
C LYS A 105 15.18 9.28 -1.45
N SER A 106 15.39 7.97 -1.49
CA SER A 106 15.99 7.26 -2.63
C SER A 106 14.99 6.24 -3.17
N LYS A 107 14.49 6.48 -4.39
CA LYS A 107 13.56 5.58 -5.07
C LYS A 107 14.22 4.25 -5.41
N SER A 108 15.46 4.30 -5.90
CA SER A 108 16.26 3.11 -6.21
C SER A 108 16.43 2.21 -4.98
N ARG A 109 16.81 2.76 -3.82
CA ARG A 109 16.95 1.97 -2.59
C ARG A 109 15.62 1.35 -2.13
N ALA A 110 14.53 2.10 -2.20
CA ALA A 110 13.21 1.59 -1.83
C ALA A 110 12.73 0.47 -2.78
N MET A 111 13.02 0.61 -4.07
CA MET A 111 12.73 -0.42 -5.06
C MET A 111 13.60 -1.66 -4.90
N GLN A 112 14.88 -1.50 -4.57
CA GLN A 112 15.77 -2.63 -4.24
C GLN A 112 15.27 -3.40 -3.01
N GLN A 113 14.73 -2.71 -2.00
CA GLN A 113 14.08 -3.36 -0.87
C GLN A 113 12.84 -4.17 -1.29
N ALA A 114 12.03 -3.63 -2.19
CA ALA A 114 10.88 -4.34 -2.75
C ALA A 114 11.29 -5.61 -3.50
N TYR A 115 12.37 -5.53 -4.30
CA TYR A 115 12.93 -6.69 -4.98
C TYR A 115 13.44 -7.76 -4.01
N ASN A 116 14.20 -7.35 -2.99
CA ASN A 116 14.66 -8.28 -1.93
C ASN A 116 13.49 -8.93 -1.19
N MET A 117 12.38 -8.20 -1.01
CA MET A 117 11.16 -8.75 -0.42
C MET A 117 10.55 -9.83 -1.32
N LEU A 118 10.48 -9.63 -2.64
CA LEU A 118 10.03 -10.66 -3.59
C LEU A 118 10.92 -11.91 -3.56
N LEU A 119 12.25 -11.74 -3.50
CA LEU A 119 13.18 -12.87 -3.37
C LEU A 119 12.95 -13.64 -2.07
N ASN A 120 12.79 -12.93 -0.95
CA ASN A 120 12.50 -13.52 0.36
C ASN A 120 11.16 -14.27 0.39
N MET A 121 10.18 -13.86 -0.42
CA MET A 121 8.93 -14.62 -0.54
C MET A 121 9.14 -15.95 -1.23
N ARG A 122 9.95 -15.96 -2.31
CA ARG A 122 10.26 -17.18 -3.07
C ARG A 122 11.01 -18.19 -2.20
N THR A 123 11.92 -17.74 -1.35
CA THR A 123 12.71 -18.62 -0.47
C THR A 123 11.91 -19.20 0.70
N LYS A 124 10.78 -18.58 1.09
CA LYS A 124 9.95 -19.01 2.23
C LYS A 124 8.79 -19.95 1.86
N GLU A 125 8.88 -20.62 0.70
CA GLU A 125 7.86 -21.55 0.19
C GLU A 125 6.43 -20.97 0.24
N VAL A 126 6.28 -19.69 -0.11
CA VAL A 126 4.95 -19.11 -0.30
C VAL A 126 4.37 -19.72 -1.58
N GLU A 127 3.56 -20.76 -1.42
CA GLU A 127 3.06 -21.66 -2.48
C GLU A 127 2.30 -20.92 -3.60
N VAL A 128 1.71 -19.76 -3.28
CA VAL A 128 1.04 -18.89 -4.24
C VAL A 128 1.40 -17.45 -3.93
N LEU A 129 2.29 -16.87 -4.71
CA LEU A 129 2.46 -15.42 -4.71
C LEU A 129 1.21 -14.79 -5.29
N ASP A 130 0.60 -13.87 -4.57
CA ASP A 130 -0.41 -13.00 -5.16
C ASP A 130 0.24 -12.18 -6.28
N GLU A 131 -0.31 -12.29 -7.49
CA GLU A 131 0.14 -11.54 -8.66
C GLU A 131 0.13 -10.02 -8.43
N VAL A 132 -0.68 -9.52 -7.48
CA VAL A 132 -0.67 -8.12 -7.04
C VAL A 132 0.74 -7.66 -6.67
N CYS A 133 1.54 -8.50 -6.00
CA CYS A 133 2.90 -8.14 -5.60
C CYS A 133 3.77 -7.80 -6.82
N TYR A 134 3.73 -8.66 -7.84
CA TYR A 134 4.46 -8.46 -9.08
C TYR A 134 3.93 -7.28 -9.89
N ARG A 135 2.60 -7.14 -10.00
CA ARG A 135 1.98 -6.02 -10.71
C ARG A 135 2.38 -4.67 -10.11
N VAL A 136 2.42 -4.56 -8.78
CA VAL A 136 2.86 -3.32 -8.12
C VAL A 136 4.32 -3.01 -8.45
N VAL A 137 5.22 -3.99 -8.35
CA VAL A 137 6.65 -3.77 -8.64
C VAL A 137 6.87 -3.37 -10.09
N MET A 138 6.26 -4.10 -11.04
CA MET A 138 6.34 -3.78 -12.47
C MET A 138 5.85 -2.36 -12.75
N GLN A 139 4.73 -1.95 -12.14
CA GLN A 139 4.21 -0.59 -12.28
C GLN A 139 5.17 0.47 -11.73
N LEU A 140 5.73 0.25 -10.55
CA LEU A 140 6.68 1.19 -9.97
C LEU A 140 7.98 1.27 -10.79
N CYS A 141 8.46 0.17 -11.34
CA CYS A 141 9.61 0.18 -12.26
C CYS A 141 9.34 1.05 -13.49
N GLY A 142 8.15 0.94 -14.09
CA GLY A 142 7.73 1.78 -15.21
C GLY A 142 7.64 3.27 -14.84
N VAL A 143 7.00 3.59 -13.71
CA VAL A 143 6.81 4.99 -13.25
C VAL A 143 8.14 5.67 -12.91
N TRP A 144 9.11 4.93 -12.34
CA TRP A 144 10.37 5.50 -11.87
C TRP A 144 11.55 5.27 -12.81
N GLY A 145 11.33 4.71 -14.01
CA GLY A 145 12.38 4.49 -15.00
C GLY A 145 13.44 3.48 -14.55
N LEU A 146 13.02 2.42 -13.86
CA LEU A 146 13.90 1.37 -13.31
C LEU A 146 13.63 0.00 -13.97
N PRO A 147 13.77 -0.13 -15.31
CA PRO A 147 13.34 -1.32 -16.04
C PRO A 147 14.14 -2.58 -15.68
N VAL A 148 15.39 -2.44 -15.24
CA VAL A 148 16.26 -3.57 -14.84
C VAL A 148 15.68 -4.36 -13.66
N MET A 149 14.86 -3.72 -12.80
CA MET A 149 14.20 -4.40 -11.68
C MET A 149 12.86 -5.05 -12.05
N ALA A 150 12.43 -4.93 -13.31
CA ALA A 150 11.19 -5.54 -13.82
C ALA A 150 11.41 -6.87 -14.56
N VAL A 151 12.66 -7.36 -14.60
CA VAL A 151 13.09 -8.60 -15.29
C VAL A 151 13.38 -9.70 -14.28
#